data_AF-A0A535KNB9-F1
#
_entry.id   AF-A0A535KNB9-F1
#
_cell.length_a   1.000
_cell.length_b   1.000
_cell.length_c   1.000
_cell.angle_alpha   90.00
_cell.angle_beta   90.00
_cell.angle_gamma   90.00
#
_symmetry.space_group_name_H-M   'P 1'
#
loop_
_entity.id
_entity.type
_entity.pdbx_description
1 polymer ?
#
loop_
_entity_poly.entity_id
_entity_poly.type
_entity_poly.pdbx_seq_one_letter_code
_entity_poly.pdbx_strand_id
1 'polypeptide(L)'
;MRSTNQRSVLREMFAGPVKPADGQFVWTLFGLVAVAVALAAYLSLFPQDAGFLYFFIGIMFASSACTAAVSLRLKHHDYSPAAVLWLFATIALFQVWNLVVMGVSLLSRWWALGQPGYHIGVSAVVGLIPLLISIRVLGRKLRKAS
;
A
#
# COMPACT_ATOMS: atom_id res chain seq x y z
N MET A 1 -6.87 -23.20 23.10
CA MET A 1 -7.62 -23.68 21.91
C MET A 1 -8.39 -22.55 21.18
N ARG A 2 -7.79 -21.37 20.92
CA ARG A 2 -8.48 -20.22 20.27
C ARG A 2 -7.95 -19.84 18.87
N SER A 3 -6.81 -20.39 18.43
CA SER A 3 -6.14 -19.93 17.20
C SER A 3 -6.65 -20.57 15.90
N THR A 4 -7.22 -21.78 15.97
CA THR A 4 -7.76 -22.49 14.79
C THR A 4 -9.00 -21.80 14.23
N ASN A 5 -9.86 -21.27 15.10
CA ASN A 5 -11.11 -20.62 14.71
C ASN A 5 -10.91 -19.19 14.18
N GLN A 6 -9.84 -18.50 14.58
CA GLN A 6 -9.53 -17.15 14.08
C GLN A 6 -8.93 -17.16 12.67
N ARG A 7 -8.11 -18.17 12.36
CA ARG A 7 -7.53 -18.33 11.02
C ARG A 7 -8.58 -18.69 9.97
N SER A 8 -9.58 -19.51 10.31
CA SER A 8 -10.69 -19.82 9.40
C SER A 8 -11.52 -18.58 9.10
N VAL A 9 -11.91 -17.81 10.13
CA VAL A 9 -12.71 -16.60 9.99
C VAL A 9 -12.02 -15.54 9.12
N LEU A 10 -10.73 -15.26 9.34
CA LEU A 10 -10.00 -14.32 8.49
C LEU A 10 -9.90 -14.81 7.04
N ARG A 11 -9.69 -16.10 6.84
CA ARG A 11 -9.60 -16.70 5.50
C ARG A 11 -10.94 -16.62 4.76
N GLU A 12 -12.04 -16.86 5.47
CA GLU A 12 -13.41 -16.70 4.95
C GLU A 12 -13.72 -15.25 4.60
N MET A 13 -13.32 -14.31 5.45
CA MET A 13 -13.46 -12.87 5.15
C MET A 13 -12.68 -12.47 3.90
N PHE A 14 -11.42 -12.91 3.73
CA PHE A 14 -10.66 -12.62 2.50
C PHE A 14 -11.13 -13.42 1.28
N ALA A 15 -11.82 -14.54 1.47
CA ALA A 15 -12.43 -15.33 0.40
C ALA A 15 -13.82 -14.81 -0.01
N GLY A 16 -14.42 -13.92 0.77
CA GLY A 16 -15.76 -13.39 0.56
C GLY A 16 -15.98 -12.75 -0.81
N PRO A 17 -17.25 -12.69 -1.26
CA PRO A 17 -17.61 -12.10 -2.55
C PRO A 17 -17.30 -10.61 -2.59
N VAL A 18 -16.86 -10.13 -3.75
CA VAL A 18 -16.68 -8.69 -4.00
C VAL A 18 -17.85 -8.16 -4.82
N LYS A 19 -18.17 -6.88 -4.65
CA LYS A 19 -19.23 -6.18 -5.37
C LYS A 19 -18.62 -5.29 -6.46
N PRO A 20 -19.33 -5.00 -7.56
CA PRO A 20 -18.85 -4.09 -8.60
C PRO A 20 -18.42 -2.71 -8.06
N ALA A 21 -19.12 -2.19 -7.05
CA ALA A 21 -18.79 -0.94 -6.37
C ALA A 21 -17.40 -0.94 -5.69
N ASP A 22 -16.87 -2.12 -5.33
CA ASP A 22 -15.52 -2.25 -4.74
C ASP A 22 -14.41 -1.93 -5.75
N GLY A 23 -14.73 -1.74 -7.04
CA GLY A 23 -13.80 -1.29 -8.08
C GLY A 23 -13.10 0.02 -7.74
N GLN A 24 -13.72 0.85 -6.90
CA GLN A 24 -13.09 2.07 -6.39
C GLN A 24 -11.82 1.78 -5.58
N PHE A 25 -11.75 0.67 -4.85
CA PHE A 25 -10.55 0.31 -4.06
C PHE A 25 -9.35 0.00 -4.94
N VAL A 26 -9.58 -0.57 -6.13
CA VAL A 26 -8.53 -0.77 -7.12
C VAL A 26 -7.97 0.57 -7.59
N TRP A 27 -8.84 1.55 -7.85
CA TRP A 27 -8.43 2.91 -8.20
C TRP A 27 -7.68 3.62 -7.08
N THR A 28 -8.09 3.45 -5.82
CA THR A 28 -7.35 3.96 -4.66
C THR A 28 -5.94 3.38 -4.60
N LEU A 29 -5.79 2.08 -4.83
CA LEU A 29 -4.48 1.43 -4.87
C LEU A 29 -3.63 1.92 -6.06
N PHE A 30 -4.22 2.09 -7.24
CA PHE A 30 -3.52 2.69 -8.40
C PHE A 30 -3.04 4.11 -8.11
N GLY A 31 -3.87 4.94 -7.47
CA GLY A 31 -3.48 6.27 -7.05
C GLY A 31 -2.28 6.25 -6.11
N LEU A 32 -2.28 5.32 -5.15
CA LEU A 32 -1.15 5.17 -4.23
C LEU A 32 0.13 4.69 -4.94
N VAL A 33 0.02 3.77 -5.89
CA VAL A 33 1.14 3.36 -6.76
C VAL A 33 1.68 4.56 -7.53
N ALA A 34 0.80 5.37 -8.14
CA ALA A 34 1.20 6.54 -8.91
C ALA A 34 1.95 7.57 -8.07
N VAL A 35 1.46 7.86 -6.85
CA VAL A 35 2.15 8.76 -5.91
C VAL A 35 3.52 8.20 -5.51
N ALA A 36 3.60 6.92 -5.16
CA ALA A 36 4.86 6.28 -4.78
C ALA A 36 5.88 6.31 -5.93
N VAL A 37 5.46 6.03 -7.17
CA VAL A 37 6.32 6.10 -8.35
C VAL A 37 6.77 7.54 -8.62
N ALA A 38 5.86 8.51 -8.57
CA ALA A 38 6.17 9.92 -8.83
C ALA A 38 7.18 10.47 -7.80
N LEU A 39 6.97 10.19 -6.51
CA LEU A 39 7.89 10.61 -5.45
C LEU A 39 9.24 9.92 -5.58
N ALA A 40 9.27 8.61 -5.85
CA ALA A 40 10.51 7.88 -6.06
C ALA A 40 11.29 8.44 -7.25
N ALA A 41 10.64 8.62 -8.39
CA ALA A 41 11.26 9.18 -9.59
C ALA A 41 11.81 10.60 -9.32
N TYR A 42 11.02 11.47 -8.71
CA TYR A 42 11.43 12.82 -8.38
C TYR A 42 12.67 12.83 -7.47
N LEU A 43 12.65 12.07 -6.37
CA LEU A 43 13.74 12.06 -5.38
C LEU A 43 14.97 11.28 -5.85
N SER A 44 14.80 10.35 -6.80
CA SER A 44 15.92 9.70 -7.48
C SER A 44 16.61 10.64 -8.48
N LEU A 45 15.87 11.51 -9.17
CA LEU A 45 16.42 12.47 -10.13
C LEU A 45 16.97 13.74 -9.46
N PHE A 46 16.35 14.18 -8.37
CA PHE A 46 16.73 15.36 -7.60
C PHE A 46 17.06 14.94 -6.17
N PRO A 47 18.23 14.33 -5.94
CA PRO A 47 18.63 13.87 -4.61
C PRO A 47 18.74 15.05 -3.65
N GLN A 48 18.10 14.89 -2.50
CA GLN A 48 18.11 15.82 -1.38
C GLN A 48 18.73 15.12 -0.17
N ASP A 49 19.39 15.86 0.72
CA ASP A 49 20.00 15.29 1.94
C ASP A 49 18.99 14.51 2.80
N ALA A 50 17.72 14.95 2.80
CA ALA A 50 16.61 14.28 3.48
C ALA A 50 15.63 13.58 2.52
N GLY A 51 16.09 13.20 1.31
CA GLY A 51 15.24 12.65 0.25
C GLY A 51 14.36 11.48 0.70
N PHE A 52 14.89 10.53 1.49
CA PHE A 52 14.05 9.44 2.00
C PHE A 52 12.96 9.89 2.95
N LEU A 53 13.29 10.85 3.82
CA LEU A 53 12.35 11.32 4.81
C LEU A 53 11.16 11.97 4.08
N TYR A 54 11.42 12.74 3.03
CA TYR A 54 10.38 13.28 2.16
C TYR A 54 9.60 12.21 1.42
N PHE A 55 10.28 11.17 0.91
CA PHE A 55 9.60 10.01 0.31
C PHE A 55 8.63 9.37 1.31
N PHE A 56 9.14 9.02 2.50
CA PHE A 56 8.40 8.35 3.57
C PHE A 56 7.21 9.19 4.06
N ILE A 57 7.42 10.48 4.34
CA ILE A 57 6.35 11.40 4.75
C ILE A 57 5.30 11.50 3.63
N GLY A 58 5.71 11.62 2.38
CA GLY A 58 4.80 11.72 1.24
C GLY A 58 3.91 10.49 1.07
N ILE A 59 4.47 9.28 1.13
CA ILE A 59 3.69 8.04 1.01
C ILE A 59 2.83 7.77 2.25
N MET A 60 3.28 8.16 3.45
CA MET A 60 2.50 8.10 4.69
C MET A 60 1.28 9.00 4.57
N PHE A 61 1.49 10.27 4.19
CA PHE A 61 0.42 11.24 3.98
C PHE A 61 -0.57 10.74 2.93
N ALA A 62 -0.10 10.28 1.76
CA ALA A 62 -0.95 9.76 0.71
C ALA A 62 -1.78 8.55 1.17
N SER A 63 -1.17 7.63 1.91
CA SER A 63 -1.88 6.47 2.46
C SER A 63 -2.91 6.83 3.52
N SER A 64 -2.59 7.78 4.40
CA SER A 64 -3.53 8.31 5.39
C SER A 64 -4.70 9.03 4.72
N ALA A 65 -4.44 9.85 3.69
CA ALA A 65 -5.48 10.52 2.92
C ALA A 65 -6.39 9.52 2.20
N CYS A 66 -5.83 8.49 1.55
CA CYS A 66 -6.59 7.41 0.93
C CYS A 66 -7.44 6.64 1.95
N THR A 67 -6.86 6.32 3.10
CA THR A 67 -7.55 5.63 4.20
C THR A 67 -8.70 6.47 4.73
N ALA A 68 -8.48 7.76 4.99
CA ALA A 68 -9.51 8.68 5.44
C ALA A 68 -10.65 8.81 4.40
N ALA A 69 -10.30 8.99 3.12
CA ALA A 69 -11.26 9.12 2.04
C ALA A 69 -12.13 7.86 1.88
N VAL A 70 -11.53 6.67 2.00
CA VAL A 70 -12.28 5.41 1.96
C VAL A 70 -13.14 5.24 3.21
N SER A 71 -12.60 5.51 4.40
CA SER A 71 -13.35 5.43 5.67
C SER A 71 -14.57 6.34 5.69
N LEU A 72 -14.48 7.55 5.14
CA LEU A 72 -15.64 8.45 4.98
C LEU A 72 -16.70 7.84 4.06
N ARG A 73 -16.29 7.18 2.97
CA ARG A 73 -17.21 6.55 2.02
C ARG A 73 -17.83 5.26 2.52
N LEU A 74 -17.18 4.53 3.44
CA LEU A 74 -17.74 3.32 4.05
C LEU A 74 -19.11 3.58 4.69
N LYS A 75 -19.36 4.79 5.18
CA LYS A 75 -20.66 5.17 5.78
C LYS A 75 -21.77 5.33 4.74
N HIS A 76 -21.43 5.57 3.48
CA HIS A 76 -22.37 5.97 2.43
C HIS A 76 -22.54 4.91 1.33
N HIS A 77 -21.72 3.87 1.30
CA HIS A 77 -21.73 2.84 0.27
C HIS A 77 -21.63 1.43 0.86
N ASP A 78 -22.43 0.51 0.31
CA ASP A 78 -22.45 -0.90 0.69
C ASP A 78 -21.27 -1.69 0.09
N TYR A 79 -20.05 -1.40 0.53
CA TYR A 79 -18.86 -2.14 0.13
C TYR A 79 -18.81 -3.55 0.72
N SER A 80 -18.08 -4.47 0.07
CA SER A 80 -17.84 -5.80 0.65
C SER A 80 -16.81 -5.72 1.79
N PRO A 81 -17.09 -6.30 2.98
CA PRO A 81 -16.11 -6.40 4.06
C PRO A 81 -14.79 -7.05 3.63
N ALA A 82 -14.87 -8.02 2.69
CA ALA A 82 -13.71 -8.69 2.12
C ALA A 82 -12.79 -7.70 1.39
N ALA A 83 -13.36 -6.84 0.55
CA ALA A 83 -12.62 -5.89 -0.25
C ALA A 83 -12.03 -4.75 0.61
N VAL A 84 -12.79 -4.32 1.63
CA VAL A 84 -12.36 -3.32 2.62
C VAL A 84 -11.18 -3.83 3.44
N LEU A 85 -11.26 -5.04 3.99
CA LEU A 85 -10.15 -5.67 4.70
C LEU A 85 -8.94 -5.83 3.80
N TRP A 86 -9.15 -6.16 2.52
CA TRP A 86 -8.04 -6.31 1.58
C TRP A 86 -7.32 -5.00 1.30
N LEU A 87 -8.08 -3.92 1.12
CA LEU A 87 -7.51 -2.57 0.98
C LEU A 87 -6.66 -2.21 2.21
N PHE A 88 -7.23 -2.29 3.42
CA PHE A 88 -6.50 -1.89 4.64
C PHE A 88 -5.30 -2.77 4.93
N ALA A 89 -5.41 -4.09 4.73
CA ALA A 89 -4.28 -5.01 4.88
C ALA A 89 -3.14 -4.67 3.90
N THR A 90 -3.50 -4.29 2.67
CA THR A 90 -2.50 -3.90 1.65
C THR A 90 -1.80 -2.60 2.02
N ILE A 91 -2.56 -1.57 2.43
CA ILE A 91 -1.99 -0.29 2.86
C ILE A 91 -1.10 -0.50 4.09
N ALA A 92 -1.53 -1.31 5.06
CA ALA A 92 -0.73 -1.64 6.24
C ALA A 92 0.56 -2.36 5.86
N LEU A 93 0.52 -3.35 4.97
CA LEU A 93 1.71 -4.08 4.51
C LEU A 93 2.68 -3.16 3.76
N PHE A 94 2.15 -2.28 2.90
CA PHE A 94 2.93 -1.24 2.22
C PHE A 94 3.62 -0.33 3.24
N GLN A 95 2.93 0.11 4.29
CA GLN A 95 3.54 0.97 5.30
C GLN A 95 4.57 0.27 6.17
N VAL A 96 4.31 -0.98 6.55
CA VAL A 96 5.28 -1.80 7.29
C VAL A 96 6.57 -1.96 6.47
N TRP A 97 6.47 -2.23 5.16
CA TRP A 97 7.65 -2.30 4.30
C TRP A 97 8.46 -1.00 4.35
N ASN A 98 7.81 0.15 4.16
CA ASN A 98 8.50 1.43 4.14
C ASN A 98 9.12 1.79 5.50
N LEU A 99 8.46 1.44 6.60
CA LEU A 99 8.99 1.61 7.95
C LEU A 99 10.19 0.71 8.22
N VAL A 100 10.16 -0.54 7.76
CA VAL A 100 11.30 -1.46 7.86
C VAL A 100 12.49 -0.93 7.05
N VAL A 101 12.25 -0.53 5.80
CA VAL A 101 13.31 0.07 4.97
C VAL A 101 13.88 1.29 5.67
N MET A 102 13.04 2.19 6.21
CA MET A 102 13.49 3.36 6.98
C MET A 102 14.33 3.00 8.19
N GLY A 103 13.87 2.04 9.00
CA GLY A 103 14.59 1.61 10.19
C GLY A 103 15.97 1.03 9.84
N VAL A 104 16.02 0.09 8.89
CA VAL A 104 17.27 -0.52 8.43
C VAL A 104 18.22 0.53 7.88
N SER A 105 17.67 1.45 7.09
CA SER A 105 18.37 2.55 6.45
C SER A 105 19.04 3.51 7.43
N LEU A 106 18.32 3.91 8.47
CA LEU A 106 18.83 4.76 9.55
C LEU A 106 19.92 4.05 10.35
N LEU A 107 19.71 2.77 10.68
CA LEU A 107 20.66 1.98 11.49
C LEU A 107 21.97 1.69 10.75
N SER A 108 21.89 1.36 9.47
CA SER A 108 23.04 0.94 8.66
C SER A 108 23.78 2.10 7.97
N ARG A 109 23.25 3.33 8.07
CA ARG A 109 23.70 4.48 7.27
C ARG A 109 23.78 4.15 5.78
N TRP A 110 22.92 3.25 5.29
CA TRP A 110 22.90 2.78 3.89
C TRP A 110 22.88 3.93 2.87
N TRP A 111 22.34 5.07 3.29
CA TRP A 111 22.11 6.30 2.53
C TRP A 111 23.35 7.16 2.41
N ALA A 112 24.29 7.02 3.35
CA ALA A 112 25.54 7.77 3.39
C ALA A 112 26.58 7.22 2.39
N LEU A 113 26.32 6.07 1.75
CA LEU A 113 27.24 5.41 0.82
C LEU A 113 27.28 6.05 -0.58
N GLY A 114 26.83 7.30 -0.72
CA GLY A 114 27.02 8.12 -1.92
C GLY A 114 26.02 7.92 -3.07
N GLN A 115 25.00 7.04 -2.92
CA GLN A 115 23.98 6.79 -3.95
C GLN A 115 22.52 6.80 -3.43
N PRO A 116 22.07 7.87 -2.75
CA PRO A 116 20.74 7.91 -2.13
C PRO A 116 19.59 7.70 -3.14
N GLY A 117 19.71 8.24 -4.37
CA GLY A 117 18.69 8.10 -5.41
C GLY A 117 18.45 6.65 -5.86
N TYR A 118 19.51 5.83 -5.95
CA TYR A 118 19.40 4.41 -6.31
C TYR A 118 18.69 3.61 -5.21
N HIS A 119 19.03 3.87 -3.94
CA HIS A 119 18.41 3.20 -2.80
C HIS A 119 16.92 3.54 -2.65
N ILE A 120 16.52 4.80 -2.93
CA ILE A 120 15.10 5.20 -3.00
C ILE A 120 14.38 4.40 -4.08
N GLY A 121 14.92 4.38 -5.29
CA GLY A 121 14.29 3.71 -6.44
C GLY A 121 14.06 2.22 -6.19
N VAL A 122 15.11 1.50 -5.76
CA VAL A 122 15.01 0.06 -5.45
C VAL A 122 14.00 -0.21 -4.33
N SER A 123 14.06 0.57 -3.25
CA SER A 123 13.16 0.41 -2.11
C SER A 123 11.70 0.66 -2.49
N ALA A 124 11.46 1.66 -3.34
CA ALA A 124 10.14 1.97 -3.87
C ALA A 124 9.60 0.81 -4.72
N VAL A 125 10.40 0.28 -5.67
CA VAL A 125 9.99 -0.85 -6.52
C VAL A 125 9.58 -2.06 -5.70
N VAL A 126 10.36 -2.43 -4.69
CA VAL A 126 10.01 -3.57 -3.82
C VAL A 126 8.77 -3.25 -2.98
N GLY A 127 8.62 -2.01 -2.52
CA GLY A 127 7.44 -1.55 -1.79
C GLY A 127 6.15 -1.59 -2.62
N LEU A 128 6.22 -1.48 -3.94
CA LEU A 128 5.05 -1.56 -4.81
C LEU A 128 4.46 -2.99 -4.92
N ILE A 129 5.26 -4.03 -4.65
CA ILE A 129 4.84 -5.43 -4.79
C ILE A 129 3.50 -5.74 -4.10
N PRO A 130 3.30 -5.45 -2.79
CA PRO A 130 2.02 -5.70 -2.15
C PRO A 130 0.85 -4.94 -2.81
N LEU A 131 1.06 -3.69 -3.24
CA LEU A 131 0.02 -2.90 -3.93
C LEU A 131 -0.37 -3.55 -5.27
N LEU A 132 0.62 -3.94 -6.08
CA LEU A 132 0.40 -4.55 -7.39
C LEU A 132 -0.28 -5.92 -7.30
N ILE A 133 0.11 -6.74 -6.31
CA ILE A 133 -0.53 -8.02 -6.03
C ILE A 133 -2.00 -7.80 -5.69
N SER A 134 -2.31 -6.86 -4.80
CA SER A 134 -3.68 -6.58 -4.38
C SER A 134 -4.54 -6.01 -5.51
N ILE A 135 -4.00 -5.10 -6.33
CA ILE A 135 -4.65 -4.61 -7.55
C ILE A 135 -5.01 -5.79 -8.46
N ARG A 136 -4.06 -6.69 -8.72
CA ARG A 136 -4.27 -7.86 -9.59
C ARG A 136 -5.32 -8.82 -9.01
N VAL A 137 -5.28 -9.09 -7.71
CA VAL A 137 -6.21 -10.00 -7.04
C VAL A 137 -7.63 -9.41 -7.01
N LEU A 138 -7.79 -8.17 -6.55
CA LEU A 138 -9.10 -7.49 -6.52
C LEU A 138 -9.66 -7.31 -7.93
N GLY A 139 -8.86 -6.87 -8.90
CA GLY A 139 -9.30 -6.70 -10.29
C GLY A 139 -9.73 -8.02 -10.95
N ARG A 140 -9.12 -9.15 -10.60
CA ARG A 140 -9.61 -10.48 -11.03
C ARG A 140 -10.92 -10.86 -10.38
N LYS A 141 -11.09 -10.60 -9.08
CA LYS A 141 -12.34 -10.90 -8.38
C LYS A 141 -13.50 -10.05 -8.89
N LEU A 142 -13.26 -8.77 -9.15
CA LEU A 142 -14.26 -7.84 -9.69
C LEU A 142 -14.76 -8.25 -11.07
N ARG A 143 -13.86 -8.65 -11.98
CA ARG A 143 -14.23 -9.16 -13.31
C ARG A 143 -15.06 -10.44 -13.28
N LYS A 144 -15.03 -11.19 -12.17
CA LYS A 144 -15.89 -12.38 -11.98
C LYS A 144 -17.26 -12.03 -11.38
N ALA A 145 -17.40 -10.84 -10.82
CA ALA A 145 -18.62 -10.35 -10.17
C ALA A 145 -19.43 -9.38 -11.05
N SER A 146 -18.86 -8.95 -12.17
CA SER A 146 -19.52 -8.20 -13.26
C SER A 146 -20.10 -9.14 -14.30
#